data_AF-A0A4Y4CU83-F1
#
_entry.id   AF-A0A4Y4CU83-F1
#
_cell.length_a   1.000
_cell.length_b   1.000
_cell.length_c   1.000
_cell.angle_alpha   90.00
_cell.angle_beta   90.00
_cell.angle_gamma   90.00
#
_symmetry.space_group_name_H-M   'P 1'
#
loop_
_entity.id
_entity.type
_entity.pdbx_description
1 polymer ?
#
loop_
_entity_poly.entity_id
_entity_poly.type
_entity_poly.pdbx_seq_one_letter_code
_entity_poly.pdbx_strand_id
1 'polypeptide(L)'
;MNFAPDLFSLAWHIVAAIVGVGVAAWVVRTAPWQRLKDGRQLNALFGAAVILTLLWSLNAGVYPGLNLHLLGAMATTLIFGPQLALVVLALALAGITLNGSTEWSAYPINLLAMAVIPVGASALYTRIVGRWLPRHFFVYIFVNAFIGAALIVLIQGAVASLGLAAAGAYPVDLLLSDYLPFFLLLGFAEAWLSGMTLTLLVVYCPEWVASFDDRSYLMNK
;
A
#
# COMPACT_ATOMS: atom_id res chain seq x y z
N MET A 1 -1.40 -0.80 9.60
CA MET A 1 -2.06 -0.10 10.71
C MET A 1 -3.54 -0.28 10.54
N ASN A 2 -4.22 -0.78 11.57
CA ASN A 2 -5.68 -0.90 11.58
C ASN A 2 -6.20 0.01 12.69
N PHE A 3 -6.62 1.22 12.33
CA PHE A 3 -7.20 2.18 13.27
C PHE A 3 -8.53 1.66 13.80
N ALA A 4 -8.73 1.85 15.10
CA ALA A 4 -10.02 1.68 15.74
C ALA A 4 -10.90 2.93 15.48
N PRO A 5 -12.23 2.77 15.39
CA PRO A 5 -13.14 3.86 15.02
C PRO A 5 -13.24 4.96 16.09
N ASP A 6 -13.00 4.64 17.36
CA ASP A 6 -13.05 5.57 18.48
C ASP A 6 -11.86 6.55 18.51
N LEU A 7 -10.77 6.24 17.78
CA LEU A 7 -9.60 7.13 17.68
C LEU A 7 -9.87 8.41 16.89
N PHE A 8 -10.94 8.45 16.10
CA PHE A 8 -11.24 9.58 15.22
C PHE A 8 -12.69 10.03 15.40
N SER A 9 -12.92 11.34 15.39
CA SER A 9 -14.29 11.87 15.48
C SER A 9 -15.14 11.49 14.26
N LEU A 10 -16.46 11.63 14.38
CA LEU A 10 -17.38 11.37 13.27
C LEU A 10 -17.05 12.19 12.02
N ALA A 11 -16.55 13.42 12.18
CA ALA A 11 -16.17 14.29 11.07
C ALA A 11 -15.04 13.67 10.22
N TRP A 12 -14.03 13.07 10.86
CA TRP A 12 -12.95 12.36 10.15
C TRP A 12 -13.49 11.19 9.33
N HIS A 13 -14.41 10.41 9.89
CA HIS A 13 -15.04 9.29 9.21
C HIS A 13 -15.86 9.73 8.01
N ILE A 14 -16.63 10.82 8.12
CA ILE A 14 -17.41 11.39 7.02
C ILE A 14 -16.47 11.88 5.91
N VAL A 15 -15.42 12.63 6.24
CA VAL A 15 -14.45 13.09 5.25
C VAL A 15 -13.76 11.90 4.57
N ALA A 16 -13.36 10.89 5.34
CA ALA A 16 -12.75 9.69 4.82
C ALA A 16 -13.67 8.92 3.87
N ALA A 17 -14.96 8.83 4.21
CA ALA A 17 -15.97 8.21 3.36
C ALA A 17 -16.19 8.99 2.06
N ILE A 18 -16.28 10.32 2.11
CA ILE A 18 -16.45 11.17 0.90
C ILE A 18 -15.25 10.99 -0.04
N VAL A 19 -14.02 11.06 0.49
CA VAL A 19 -12.80 10.85 -0.30
C VAL A 19 -12.74 9.42 -0.83
N GLY A 20 -13.03 8.43 0.00
CA GLY A 20 -13.05 7.02 -0.39
C GLY A 20 -14.04 6.73 -1.53
N VAL A 21 -15.25 7.30 -1.47
CA VAL A 21 -16.25 7.21 -2.55
C VAL A 21 -15.76 7.91 -3.82
N GLY A 22 -15.14 9.09 -3.71
CA GLY A 22 -14.55 9.79 -4.84
C GLY A 22 -13.47 8.97 -5.54
N VAL A 23 -12.57 8.37 -4.76
CA VAL A 23 -11.51 7.48 -5.27
C VAL A 23 -12.11 6.22 -5.88
N ALA A 24 -13.09 5.58 -5.23
CA ALA A 24 -13.77 4.41 -5.77
C ALA A 24 -14.46 4.72 -7.11
N ALA A 25 -15.15 5.86 -7.21
CA ALA A 25 -15.78 6.30 -8.44
C ALA A 25 -14.76 6.58 -9.56
N TRP A 26 -13.60 7.13 -9.22
CA TRP A 26 -12.48 7.30 -10.17
C TRP A 26 -11.92 5.95 -10.64
N VAL A 27 -11.67 5.01 -9.72
CA VAL A 27 -11.18 3.66 -10.03
C VAL A 27 -12.17 2.91 -10.92
N VAL A 28 -13.46 2.88 -10.56
CA VAL A 28 -14.52 2.24 -11.36
C VAL A 28 -14.57 2.80 -12.78
N ARG A 29 -14.38 4.10 -12.97
CA ARG A 29 -14.44 4.71 -14.31
C ARG A 29 -13.17 4.56 -15.14
N THR A 30 -11.99 4.53 -14.52
CA THR A 30 -10.72 4.72 -15.23
C THR A 30 -9.73 3.57 -15.09
N ALA A 31 -9.96 2.61 -14.20
CA ALA A 31 -9.07 1.48 -14.08
C ALA A 31 -9.06 0.64 -15.36
N PRO A 32 -7.94 -0.02 -15.70
CA PRO A 32 -7.83 -0.84 -16.88
C PRO A 32 -8.54 -2.20 -16.70
N TRP A 33 -9.85 -2.20 -16.44
CA TRP A 33 -10.66 -3.41 -16.15
C TRP A 33 -10.57 -4.49 -17.22
N GLN A 34 -10.27 -4.10 -18.47
CA GLN A 34 -10.05 -5.04 -19.58
C GLN A 34 -8.94 -6.05 -19.27
N ARG A 35 -7.92 -5.67 -18.48
CA ARG A 35 -6.85 -6.56 -18.03
C ARG A 35 -7.37 -7.75 -17.23
N LEU A 36 -8.46 -7.57 -16.49
CA LEU A 36 -9.05 -8.62 -15.65
C LEU A 36 -9.90 -9.63 -16.45
N LYS A 37 -10.07 -9.43 -17.76
CA LYS A 37 -10.64 -10.45 -18.65
C LYS A 37 -9.68 -11.62 -18.85
N ASP A 38 -8.37 -11.40 -18.67
CA ASP A 38 -7.40 -12.48 -18.56
C ASP A 38 -7.52 -13.12 -17.17
N GLY A 39 -7.91 -14.40 -17.15
CA GLY A 39 -8.06 -15.16 -15.91
C GLY A 39 -6.78 -15.22 -15.07
N ARG A 40 -5.59 -15.12 -15.68
CA ARG A 40 -4.32 -15.08 -14.94
C ARG A 40 -4.19 -13.80 -14.12
N GLN A 41 -4.51 -12.65 -14.72
CA GLN A 41 -4.43 -11.35 -14.05
C GLN A 41 -5.53 -11.20 -12.98
N LEU A 42 -6.73 -11.74 -13.25
CA LEU A 42 -7.80 -11.80 -12.25
C LEU A 42 -7.41 -12.64 -11.03
N ASN A 43 -6.87 -13.85 -11.27
CA ASN A 43 -6.40 -14.73 -10.20
C ASN A 43 -5.23 -14.10 -9.43
N ALA A 44 -4.31 -13.42 -10.10
CA ALA A 44 -3.21 -12.71 -9.46
C ALA A 44 -3.73 -11.58 -8.53
N LEU A 45 -4.74 -10.82 -8.98
CA LEU A 45 -5.36 -9.75 -8.20
C LEU A 45 -6.01 -10.32 -6.93
N PHE A 46 -6.87 -11.34 -7.07
CA PHE A 46 -7.52 -11.96 -5.90
C PHE A 46 -6.52 -12.68 -5.00
N GLY A 47 -5.54 -13.38 -5.57
CA GLY A 47 -4.45 -14.02 -4.83
C GLY A 47 -3.66 -13.00 -4.01
N ALA A 48 -3.31 -11.85 -4.59
CA ALA A 48 -2.65 -10.77 -3.86
C ALA A 48 -3.54 -10.21 -2.74
N ALA A 49 -4.84 -10.03 -2.97
CA ALA A 49 -5.77 -9.57 -1.93
C ALA A 49 -5.87 -10.57 -0.76
N VAL A 50 -5.92 -11.88 -1.04
CA VAL A 50 -5.92 -12.93 -0.01
C VAL A 50 -4.60 -12.97 0.75
N ILE A 51 -3.46 -12.96 0.05
CA ILE A 51 -2.13 -12.95 0.69
C ILE A 51 -1.99 -11.73 1.60
N LEU A 52 -2.40 -10.54 1.14
CA LEU A 52 -2.34 -9.34 1.96
C LEU A 52 -3.32 -9.39 3.14
N THR A 53 -4.51 -9.97 2.98
CA THR A 53 -5.43 -10.21 4.09
C THR A 53 -4.77 -11.05 5.19
N LEU A 54 -4.09 -12.14 4.80
CA LEU A 54 -3.36 -13.01 5.73
C LEU A 54 -2.19 -12.27 6.37
N LEU A 55 -1.38 -11.55 5.59
CA LEU A 55 -0.26 -10.76 6.10
C LEU A 55 -0.72 -9.65 7.07
N TRP A 56 -1.86 -9.02 6.81
CA TRP A 56 -2.42 -7.97 7.67
C TRP A 56 -3.06 -8.56 8.94
N SER A 57 -3.48 -9.82 8.90
CA SER A 57 -3.94 -10.57 10.07
C SER A 57 -2.77 -10.93 11.00
N LEU A 58 -1.55 -11.04 10.47
CA LEU A 58 -0.31 -11.17 11.25
C LEU A 58 0.20 -9.79 11.70
N ASN A 59 -0.51 -9.16 12.63
CA ASN A 59 -0.15 -7.84 13.15
C ASN A 59 0.46 -7.90 14.55
N ALA A 60 1.37 -6.98 14.83
CA ALA A 60 1.93 -6.74 16.14
C ALA A 60 1.34 -5.45 16.72
N GLY A 61 0.63 -5.56 17.84
CA GLY A 61 0.11 -4.42 18.57
C GLY A 61 1.19 -3.79 19.44
N VAL A 62 1.46 -2.49 19.24
CA VAL A 62 2.39 -1.73 20.09
C VAL A 62 1.63 -1.10 21.27
N TYR A 63 0.48 -0.49 20.97
CA TYR A 63 -0.50 0.03 21.92
C TYR A 63 -1.91 -0.33 21.42
N PRO A 64 -2.97 -0.24 22.27
CA PRO A 64 -4.34 -0.43 21.80
C PRO A 64 -4.62 0.43 20.55
N GLY A 65 -5.12 -0.15 19.46
CA GLY A 65 -5.37 0.59 18.22
C GLY A 65 -4.14 0.97 17.37
N LEU A 66 -2.91 0.74 17.86
CA LEU A 66 -1.65 1.00 17.15
C LEU A 66 -0.99 -0.31 16.70
N ASN A 67 -1.59 -0.93 15.68
CA ASN A 67 -1.12 -2.19 15.11
C ASN A 67 -0.17 -1.97 13.93
N LEU A 68 0.88 -2.76 13.83
CA LEU A 68 1.84 -2.74 12.73
C LEU A 68 1.80 -4.05 11.95
N HIS A 69 1.82 -3.94 10.63
CA HIS A 69 1.91 -5.07 9.70
C HIS A 69 2.47 -4.56 8.36
N LEU A 70 2.96 -5.49 7.54
CA LEU A 70 3.43 -5.20 6.19
C LEU A 70 2.31 -4.61 5.34
N LEU A 71 2.63 -3.67 4.46
CA LEU A 71 1.65 -2.87 3.71
C LEU A 71 1.37 -3.44 2.32
N GLY A 72 2.40 -3.77 1.54
CA GLY A 72 2.27 -4.24 0.16
C GLY A 72 1.86 -3.18 -0.87
N ALA A 73 1.72 -1.90 -0.50
CA ALA A 73 1.21 -0.85 -1.40
C ALA A 73 2.16 -0.57 -2.58
N MET A 74 3.46 -0.51 -2.34
CA MET A 74 4.43 -0.28 -3.42
C MET A 74 4.47 -1.47 -4.38
N ALA A 75 4.57 -2.70 -3.87
CA ALA A 75 4.57 -3.91 -4.69
C ALA A 75 3.30 -4.02 -5.54
N THR A 76 2.11 -3.88 -4.94
CA THR A 76 0.85 -3.93 -5.70
C THR A 76 0.74 -2.81 -6.72
N THR A 77 1.23 -1.61 -6.42
CA THR A 77 1.27 -0.49 -7.37
C THR A 77 2.16 -0.81 -8.58
N LEU A 78 3.32 -1.44 -8.36
CA LEU A 78 4.21 -1.85 -9.45
C LEU A 78 3.63 -3.01 -10.27
N ILE A 79 3.03 -4.01 -9.60
CA ILE A 79 2.49 -5.21 -10.25
C ILE A 79 1.23 -4.88 -11.05
N PHE A 80 0.26 -4.19 -10.44
CA PHE A 80 -1.07 -4.02 -11.04
C PHE A 80 -1.29 -2.61 -11.63
N GLY A 81 -0.46 -1.64 -11.29
CA GLY A 81 -0.73 -0.23 -11.50
C GLY A 81 -1.60 0.36 -10.37
N PRO A 82 -1.65 1.69 -10.21
CA PRO A 82 -2.24 2.32 -9.03
C PRO A 82 -3.73 2.03 -8.86
N GLN A 83 -4.52 2.05 -9.93
CA GLN A 83 -5.97 1.83 -9.80
C GLN A 83 -6.30 0.40 -9.35
N LEU A 84 -5.66 -0.60 -9.94
CA LEU A 84 -5.91 -2.00 -9.56
C LEU A 84 -5.24 -2.34 -8.22
N ALA A 85 -4.14 -1.67 -7.85
CA ALA A 85 -3.57 -1.78 -6.51
C ALA A 85 -4.54 -1.30 -5.43
N LEU A 86 -5.28 -0.21 -5.67
CA LEU A 86 -6.34 0.24 -4.77
C LEU A 86 -7.43 -0.83 -4.60
N VAL A 87 -7.80 -1.52 -5.67
CA VAL A 87 -8.77 -2.64 -5.60
C VAL A 87 -8.22 -3.77 -4.73
N VAL A 88 -6.96 -4.17 -4.95
CA VAL A 88 -6.31 -5.22 -4.14
C VAL A 88 -6.29 -4.86 -2.66
N LEU A 89 -5.85 -3.65 -2.31
CA LEU A 89 -5.75 -3.21 -0.93
C LEU A 89 -7.11 -2.98 -0.28
N ALA A 90 -8.11 -2.51 -1.03
CA ALA A 90 -9.49 -2.41 -0.56
C ALA A 90 -10.10 -3.78 -0.26
N LEU A 91 -9.85 -4.78 -1.12
CA LEU A 91 -10.27 -6.16 -0.89
C LEU A 91 -9.54 -6.77 0.32
N ALA A 92 -8.24 -6.53 0.47
CA ALA A 92 -7.48 -6.97 1.63
C ALA A 92 -8.02 -6.36 2.93
N LEU A 93 -8.31 -5.05 2.91
CA LEU A 93 -8.96 -4.36 4.04
C LEU A 93 -10.33 -4.96 4.34
N ALA A 94 -11.13 -5.26 3.32
CA ALA A 94 -12.44 -5.89 3.50
C ALA A 94 -12.29 -7.29 4.10
N GLY A 95 -11.29 -8.05 3.69
CA GLY A 95 -10.96 -9.36 4.26
C GLY A 95 -10.67 -9.30 5.75
N ILE A 96 -9.81 -8.39 6.20
CA ILE A 96 -9.51 -8.26 7.65
C ILE A 96 -10.69 -7.66 8.44
N THR A 97 -11.53 -6.83 7.80
CA THR A 97 -12.76 -6.31 8.41
C THR A 97 -13.79 -7.42 8.61
N LEU A 98 -13.94 -8.31 7.61
CA LEU A 98 -14.81 -9.49 7.69
C LEU A 98 -14.34 -10.50 8.76
N ASN A 99 -13.02 -10.62 8.96
CA ASN A 99 -12.45 -11.45 10.02
C ASN A 99 -12.52 -10.80 11.42
N GLY A 100 -13.15 -9.62 11.55
CA GLY A 100 -13.30 -8.92 12.82
C GLY A 100 -12.03 -8.27 13.36
N SER A 101 -10.97 -8.14 12.55
CA SER A 101 -9.73 -7.46 12.96
C SER A 101 -9.88 -5.92 12.97
N THR A 102 -10.89 -5.40 12.28
CA THR A 102 -11.26 -3.98 12.29
C THR A 102 -12.77 -3.85 12.08
N GLU A 103 -13.34 -2.72 12.49
CA GLU A 103 -14.76 -2.44 12.35
C GLU A 103 -15.08 -1.79 11.01
N TRP A 104 -16.28 -2.08 10.48
CA TRP A 104 -16.78 -1.46 9.25
C TRP A 104 -16.88 0.07 9.33
N SER A 105 -17.15 0.60 10.52
CA SER A 105 -17.16 2.03 10.81
C SER A 105 -15.79 2.68 10.51
N ALA A 106 -14.69 1.99 10.84
CA ALA A 106 -13.33 2.44 10.60
C ALA A 106 -12.81 2.11 9.18
N TYR A 107 -13.59 1.41 8.34
CA TYR A 107 -13.17 1.02 6.99
C TYR A 107 -12.74 2.22 6.14
N PRO A 108 -13.48 3.35 6.06
CA PRO A 108 -13.10 4.46 5.19
C PRO A 108 -11.77 5.10 5.57
N ILE A 109 -11.51 5.28 6.88
CA ILE A 109 -10.28 5.92 7.33
C ILE A 109 -9.06 5.01 7.15
N ASN A 110 -9.22 3.71 7.41
CA ASN A 110 -8.20 2.72 7.11
C ASN A 110 -7.93 2.61 5.60
N LEU A 111 -8.97 2.68 4.76
CA LEU A 111 -8.81 2.69 3.31
C LEU A 111 -7.94 3.88 2.86
N LEU A 112 -8.14 5.06 3.43
CA LEU A 112 -7.29 6.21 3.12
C LEU A 112 -5.85 6.00 3.56
N ALA A 113 -5.65 5.62 4.82
CA ALA A 113 -4.33 5.52 5.43
C ALA A 113 -3.49 4.36 4.89
N MET A 114 -4.13 3.24 4.50
CA MET A 114 -3.46 2.01 4.10
C MET A 114 -3.45 1.79 2.59
N ALA A 115 -4.40 2.37 1.85
CA ALA A 115 -4.50 2.17 0.40
C ALA A 115 -4.32 3.47 -0.37
N VAL A 116 -5.22 4.44 -0.19
CA VAL A 116 -5.25 5.64 -1.05
C VAL A 116 -3.96 6.45 -0.97
N ILE A 117 -3.53 6.80 0.24
CA ILE A 117 -2.35 7.64 0.44
C ILE A 117 -1.07 6.88 0.02
N PRO A 118 -0.82 5.64 0.48
CA PRO A 118 0.37 4.90 0.08
C PRO A 118 0.44 4.62 -1.42
N VAL A 119 -0.66 4.23 -2.08
CA VAL A 119 -0.67 4.00 -3.54
C VAL A 119 -0.44 5.30 -4.31
N GLY A 120 -1.04 6.41 -3.86
CA GLY A 120 -0.78 7.73 -4.43
C GLY A 120 0.70 8.12 -4.31
N ALA A 121 1.30 7.90 -3.14
CA ALA A 121 2.72 8.12 -2.91
C ALA A 121 3.59 7.20 -3.77
N SER A 122 3.24 5.92 -3.91
CA SER A 122 3.94 4.96 -4.77
C SER A 122 3.90 5.39 -6.24
N ALA A 123 2.73 5.82 -6.73
CA ALA A 123 2.57 6.31 -8.10
C ALA A 123 3.37 7.60 -8.35
N LEU A 124 3.43 8.50 -7.36
CA LEU A 124 4.25 9.70 -7.46
C LEU A 124 5.74 9.37 -7.44
N TYR A 125 6.17 8.53 -6.51
CA TYR A 125 7.55 8.09 -6.37
C TYR A 125 8.08 7.43 -7.66
N THR A 126 7.35 6.47 -8.22
CA THR A 126 7.71 5.79 -9.47
C THR A 126 7.81 6.75 -10.66
N ARG A 127 6.91 7.75 -10.74
CA ARG A 127 6.99 8.82 -11.75
C ARG A 127 8.22 9.70 -11.59
N ILE A 128 8.58 10.05 -10.34
CA ILE A 128 9.79 10.82 -10.05
C ILE A 128 11.02 10.01 -10.45
N VAL A 129 11.14 8.76 -9.99
CA VAL A 129 12.27 7.89 -10.34
C VAL A 129 12.38 7.73 -11.86
N GLY A 130 11.27 7.47 -12.55
CA GLY A 130 11.26 7.31 -14.01
C GLY A 130 11.55 8.58 -14.82
N ARG A 131 11.50 9.76 -14.19
CA ARG A 131 11.85 11.05 -14.81
C ARG A 131 13.31 11.43 -14.58
N TRP A 132 13.91 10.99 -13.47
CA TRP A 132 15.24 11.42 -13.05
C TRP A 132 16.32 10.35 -13.17
N LEU A 133 15.96 9.06 -13.12
CA LEU A 133 16.90 7.95 -13.22
C LEU A 133 16.72 7.20 -14.55
N PRO A 134 17.80 6.56 -15.06
CA PRO A 134 17.73 5.78 -16.28
C PRO A 134 16.82 4.55 -16.11
N ARG A 135 16.14 4.16 -17.19
CA ARG A 135 15.34 2.93 -17.25
C ARG A 135 16.25 1.72 -17.36
N HIS A 136 16.84 1.34 -16.24
CA HIS A 136 17.74 0.19 -16.13
C HIS A 136 17.17 -0.83 -15.13
N PHE A 137 17.37 -2.12 -15.39
CA PHE A 137 16.90 -3.21 -14.51
C PHE A 137 17.25 -2.99 -13.03
N PHE A 138 18.53 -2.74 -12.71
CA PHE A 138 18.95 -2.48 -11.33
C PHE A 138 18.30 -1.25 -10.68
N VAL A 139 18.02 -0.19 -11.45
CA VAL A 139 17.29 0.97 -10.93
C VAL A 139 15.87 0.54 -10.57
N TYR A 140 15.21 -0.23 -11.44
CA TYR A 140 13.86 -0.72 -11.16
C TYR A 140 13.83 -1.58 -9.90
N ILE A 141 14.75 -2.54 -9.77
CA ILE A 141 14.80 -3.41 -8.60
C ILE A 141 15.17 -2.62 -7.34
N PHE A 142 16.36 -2.03 -7.27
CA PHE A 142 16.84 -1.43 -6.03
C PHE A 142 16.13 -0.13 -5.66
N VAL A 143 15.82 0.73 -6.64
CA VAL A 143 15.20 2.03 -6.36
C VAL A 143 13.68 1.90 -6.24
N ASN A 144 13.00 1.29 -7.22
CA ASN A 144 11.54 1.16 -7.11
C ASN A 144 11.12 0.05 -6.15
N ALA A 145 11.61 -1.18 -6.31
CA ALA A 145 11.07 -2.32 -5.57
C ALA A 145 11.56 -2.40 -4.11
N PHE A 146 12.83 -2.08 -3.83
CA PHE A 146 13.39 -2.10 -2.47
C PHE A 146 13.23 -0.73 -1.77
N ILE A 147 13.99 0.29 -2.20
CA ILE A 147 14.01 1.60 -1.52
C ILE A 147 12.62 2.24 -1.53
N GLY A 148 11.92 2.17 -2.66
CA GLY A 148 10.55 2.67 -2.77
C GLY A 148 9.60 2.01 -1.79
N ALA A 149 9.69 0.69 -1.60
CA ALA A 149 8.83 -0.01 -0.65
C ALA A 149 9.10 0.43 0.81
N ALA A 150 10.36 0.54 1.23
CA ALA A 150 10.71 1.09 2.55
C ALA A 150 10.19 2.51 2.73
N LEU A 151 10.42 3.39 1.75
CA LEU A 151 10.03 4.78 1.82
C LEU A 151 8.50 4.94 1.94
N ILE A 152 7.73 4.14 1.22
CA ILE A 152 6.26 4.20 1.27
C ILE A 152 5.72 3.79 2.63
N VAL A 153 6.34 2.81 3.29
CA VAL A 153 6.01 2.45 4.68
C VAL A 153 6.36 3.57 5.65
N LEU A 154 7.52 4.22 5.49
CA LEU A 154 7.87 5.40 6.31
C LEU A 154 6.87 6.55 6.12
N ILE A 155 6.46 6.83 4.89
CA ILE A 155 5.44 7.83 4.58
C ILE A 155 4.11 7.46 5.23
N GLN A 156 3.70 6.18 5.15
CA GLN A 156 2.50 5.70 5.83
C GLN A 156 2.57 5.94 7.33
N GLY A 157 3.68 5.57 7.98
CA GLY A 157 3.90 5.75 9.41
C GLY A 157 3.79 7.22 9.83
N ALA A 158 4.41 8.11 9.05
CA ALA A 158 4.36 9.55 9.28
C ALA A 158 2.94 10.10 9.12
N VAL A 159 2.24 9.76 8.03
CA VAL A 159 0.86 10.19 7.75
C VAL A 159 -0.09 9.74 8.86
N ALA A 160 0.05 8.48 9.29
CA ALA A 160 -0.78 7.94 10.33
C ALA A 160 -0.50 8.57 11.70
N SER A 161 0.78 8.79 12.04
CA SER A 161 1.16 9.50 13.27
C SER A 161 0.61 10.92 13.28
N LEU A 162 0.72 11.65 12.15
CA LEU A 162 0.13 12.98 12.01
C LEU A 162 -1.40 12.95 12.11
N GLY A 163 -2.06 11.95 11.52
CA GLY A 163 -3.51 11.77 11.62
C GLY A 163 -3.97 11.54 13.06
N LEU A 164 -3.30 10.66 13.79
CA LEU A 164 -3.59 10.36 15.19
C LEU A 164 -3.34 11.57 16.10
N ALA A 165 -2.24 12.29 15.88
CA ALA A 165 -1.95 13.53 16.61
C ALA A 165 -3.00 14.61 16.33
N ALA A 166 -3.38 14.81 15.06
CA ALA A 166 -4.37 15.80 14.65
C ALA A 166 -5.78 15.45 15.14
N ALA A 167 -6.09 14.17 15.30
CA ALA A 167 -7.34 13.71 15.89
C ALA A 167 -7.38 13.87 17.43
N GLY A 168 -6.24 14.17 18.07
CA GLY A 168 -6.10 14.17 19.53
C GLY A 168 -6.16 12.77 20.13
N ALA A 169 -5.94 11.72 19.32
CA ALA A 169 -6.05 10.32 19.74
C ALA A 169 -4.89 9.89 20.64
N TYR A 170 -3.69 10.40 20.35
CA TYR A 170 -2.47 10.12 21.10
C TYR A 170 -1.60 11.37 21.27
N PRO A 171 -0.86 11.49 22.39
CA PRO A 171 0.18 12.49 22.55
C PRO A 171 1.26 12.38 21.46
N VAL A 172 1.72 13.53 20.96
CA VAL A 172 2.72 13.60 19.87
C VAL A 172 4.06 12.98 20.28
N ASP A 173 4.47 13.20 21.53
CA ASP A 173 5.68 12.65 22.12
C ASP A 173 5.66 11.11 22.10
N LEU A 174 4.56 10.49 22.52
CA LEU A 174 4.38 9.03 22.48
C LEU A 174 4.46 8.50 21.04
N LEU A 175 3.83 9.18 20.07
CA LEU A 175 3.88 8.74 18.68
C LEU A 175 5.30 8.82 18.09
N LEU A 176 6.08 9.84 18.47
CA LEU A 176 7.44 10.03 17.97
C LEU A 176 8.45 9.07 18.61
N SER A 177 8.30 8.76 19.91
CA SER A 177 9.24 7.88 20.60
C SER A 177 8.89 6.40 20.46
N ASP A 178 7.60 6.06 20.49
CA ASP A 178 7.15 4.69 20.73
C ASP A 178 6.38 4.09 19.55
N TYR A 179 6.12 4.85 18.49
CA TYR A 179 5.36 4.35 17.33
C TYR A 179 6.07 4.54 16.00
N LEU A 180 6.42 5.78 15.65
CA LEU A 180 7.06 6.13 14.39
C LEU A 180 8.39 5.38 14.16
N PRO A 181 9.26 5.15 15.16
CA PRO A 181 10.52 4.43 14.94
C PRO A 181 10.34 2.98 14.47
N PHE A 182 9.25 2.31 14.84
CA PHE A 182 8.98 0.95 14.37
C PHE A 182 8.73 0.88 12.86
N PHE A 183 8.32 1.99 12.22
CA PHE A 183 8.19 2.05 10.76
C PHE A 183 9.52 1.92 10.03
N LEU A 184 10.66 2.20 10.69
CA LEU A 184 11.97 1.95 10.11
C LEU A 184 12.24 0.45 9.96
N LEU A 185 11.98 -0.31 11.02
CA LEU A 185 12.10 -1.77 11.02
C LEU A 185 11.09 -2.41 10.06
N LEU A 186 9.85 -1.92 10.09
CA LEU A 186 8.80 -2.39 9.19
C LEU A 186 9.13 -2.07 7.73
N GLY A 187 9.65 -0.86 7.44
CA GLY A 187 10.08 -0.46 6.12
C GLY A 187 11.21 -1.33 5.58
N PHE A 188 12.15 -1.75 6.44
CA PHE A 188 13.17 -2.72 6.07
C PHE A 188 12.56 -4.09 5.70
N ALA A 189 11.67 -4.62 6.54
CA ALA A 189 11.00 -5.89 6.27
C ALA A 189 10.15 -5.84 4.98
N GLU A 190 9.44 -4.73 4.76
CA GLU A 190 8.66 -4.46 3.55
C GLU A 190 9.56 -4.40 2.32
N ALA A 191 10.67 -3.64 2.38
CA ALA A 191 11.60 -3.56 1.27
C ALA A 191 12.17 -4.93 0.90
N TRP A 192 12.46 -5.76 1.88
CA TRP A 192 12.94 -7.11 1.66
C TRP A 192 11.88 -7.96 0.95
N LEU A 193 10.66 -8.04 1.49
CA LEU A 193 9.59 -8.86 0.94
C LEU A 193 9.13 -8.36 -0.43
N SER A 194 8.74 -7.09 -0.52
CA SER A 194 8.29 -6.46 -1.77
C SER A 194 9.39 -6.48 -2.84
N GLY A 195 10.63 -6.17 -2.46
CA GLY A 195 11.78 -6.17 -3.36
C GLY A 195 12.10 -7.55 -3.93
N MET A 196 12.14 -8.59 -3.09
CA MET A 196 12.36 -9.96 -3.54
C MET A 196 11.22 -10.47 -4.42
N THR A 197 9.95 -10.24 -4.03
CA THR A 197 8.80 -10.63 -4.84
C THR A 197 8.83 -10.00 -6.23
N LEU A 198 9.11 -8.70 -6.31
CA LEU A 198 9.22 -7.99 -7.60
C LEU A 198 10.44 -8.46 -8.40
N THR A 199 11.55 -8.79 -7.75
CA THR A 199 12.72 -9.36 -8.44
C THR A 199 12.37 -10.68 -9.12
N LEU A 200 11.70 -11.59 -8.40
CA LEU A 200 11.26 -12.86 -8.95
C LEU A 200 10.26 -12.67 -10.09
N LEU A 201 9.26 -11.79 -9.91
CA LEU A 201 8.26 -11.53 -10.94
C LEU A 201 8.89 -10.91 -12.19
N VAL A 202 9.78 -9.94 -12.06
CA VAL A 202 10.42 -9.31 -13.23
C VAL A 202 11.32 -10.31 -13.97
N VAL A 203 12.00 -11.22 -13.26
CA VAL A 203 12.91 -12.19 -13.90
C VAL A 203 12.14 -13.34 -14.57
N TYR A 204 11.07 -13.84 -13.94
CA TYR A 204 10.40 -15.07 -14.40
C TYR A 204 9.04 -14.83 -15.07
N CYS A 205 8.33 -13.77 -14.71
CA CYS A 205 6.98 -13.44 -15.20
C CYS A 205 6.82 -11.91 -15.45
N PRO A 206 7.71 -11.26 -16.23
CA PRO A 206 7.72 -9.81 -16.38
C PRO A 206 6.38 -9.24 -16.88
N GLU A 207 5.63 -10.00 -17.67
CA GLU A 207 4.32 -9.62 -18.19
C GLU A 207 3.25 -9.43 -17.10
N TRP A 208 3.50 -9.89 -15.87
CA TRP A 208 2.63 -9.68 -14.72
C TRP A 208 2.86 -8.32 -14.06
N VAL A 209 3.99 -7.66 -14.34
CA VAL A 209 4.41 -6.43 -13.68
C VAL A 209 4.08 -5.22 -14.56
N ALA A 210 2.95 -4.57 -14.28
CA ALA A 210 2.41 -3.48 -15.11
C ALA A 210 3.36 -2.31 -15.35
N SER A 211 4.21 -1.99 -14.37
CA SER A 211 5.17 -0.88 -14.49
C SER A 211 6.53 -1.28 -15.09
N PHE A 212 6.73 -2.56 -15.42
CA PHE A 212 7.96 -3.03 -16.04
C PHE A 212 7.73 -3.35 -17.52
N ASP A 213 8.65 -2.89 -18.37
CA ASP A 213 8.68 -3.22 -19.80
C ASP A 213 10.07 -3.74 -20.13
N ASP A 214 10.18 -5.04 -20.43
CA ASP A 214 11.43 -5.73 -20.77
C ASP A 214 12.24 -4.97 -21.81
N ARG A 215 11.59 -4.43 -22.85
CA ARG A 215 12.28 -3.73 -23.94
C ARG A 215 12.92 -2.44 -23.44
N SER A 216 12.19 -1.66 -22.65
CA SER A 216 12.67 -0.40 -22.10
C SER A 216 13.76 -0.58 -21.04
N TYR A 217 13.71 -1.67 -20.25
CA TYR A 217 14.59 -1.86 -19.09
C TYR A 217 15.77 -2.82 -19.32
N LEU A 218 15.75 -3.63 -20.39
CA LEU A 218 16.83 -4.58 -20.72
C LEU A 218 17.61 -4.25 -22.00
N MET A 219 17.09 -3.40 -22.90
CA MET A 219 17.76 -3.11 -24.19
C MET A 219 18.82 -1.99 -24.13
N ASN A 220 18.90 -1.23 -23.04
CA ASN A 220 20.02 -0.31 -22.76
C ASN A 220 21.13 -1.02 -21.98
N LYS A 221 21.68 -2.10 -22.56
CA LYS A 221 22.90 -2.77 -22.07
C LYS A 221 24.14 -2.11 -22.64
#